data_AF-A0A7J2NPA8-F1
#
_entry.id   AF-A0A7J2NPA8-F1
#
_cell.length_a   1.000
_cell.length_b   1.000
_cell.length_c   1.000
_cell.angle_alpha   90.00
_cell.angle_beta   90.00
_cell.angle_gamma   90.00
#
_symmetry.space_group_name_H-M   'P 1'
#
loop_
_entity.id
_entity.type
_entity.pdbx_description
1 polymer ?
#
loop_
_entity_poly.entity_id
_entity_poly.type
_entity_poly.pdbx_seq_one_letter_code
_entity_poly.pdbx_strand_id
1 'polypeptide(L)'
;MRATAIFVAFFLLFTSASIAVPIPLFPGNVIPTLLRIPPSEYIPYLEALTNGVTYGLISWIIFLLLVKKIEQSLSTESKTIIR
;
A
#
# COMPACT_ATOMS: atom_id res chain seq x y z
N MET A 1 -1.31 -12.31 11.43
CA MET A 1 -0.18 -12.84 10.63
C MET A 1 -0.40 -12.68 9.12
N ARG A 2 -1.51 -13.15 8.54
CA ARG A 2 -1.76 -13.01 7.07
C ARG A 2 -1.75 -11.56 6.58
N ALA A 3 -2.41 -10.66 7.31
CA ALA A 3 -2.55 -9.26 6.90
C ALA A 3 -1.19 -8.52 6.84
N THR A 4 -0.29 -8.78 7.80
CA THR A 4 1.06 -8.20 7.81
C THR A 4 1.90 -8.67 6.61
N ALA A 5 1.80 -9.95 6.24
CA ALA A 5 2.51 -10.48 5.07
C ALA A 5 2.05 -9.81 3.77
N ILE A 6 0.75 -9.49 3.67
CA ILE A 6 0.18 -8.78 2.52
C ILE A 6 0.71 -7.36 2.44
N PHE A 7 0.75 -6.65 3.58
CA PHE A 7 1.39 -5.33 3.63
C PHE A 7 2.84 -5.40 3.17
N VAL A 8 3.64 -6.35 3.69
CA VAL A 8 5.05 -6.49 3.31
C VAL A 8 5.20 -6.79 1.81
N ALA A 9 4.36 -7.67 1.25
CA ALA A 9 4.40 -7.99 -0.17
C ALA A 9 4.11 -6.76 -1.05
N PHE A 10 3.05 -6.00 -0.74
CA PHE A 10 2.73 -4.78 -1.49
C PHE A 10 3.76 -3.68 -1.26
N PHE A 11 4.27 -3.52 -0.04
CA PHE A 11 5.35 -2.58 0.27
C PHE A 11 6.58 -2.85 -0.59
N LEU A 12 7.05 -4.10 -0.65
CA LEU A 12 8.21 -4.48 -1.46
C LEU A 12 7.94 -4.27 -2.95
N LEU A 13 6.76 -4.67 -3.43
CA LEU A 13 6.35 -4.47 -4.82
C LEU A 13 6.38 -3.00 -5.20
N PHE A 14 5.70 -2.13 -4.46
CA PHE A 14 5.61 -0.71 -4.77
C PHE A 14 6.94 0.04 -4.57
N THR A 15 7.74 -0.35 -3.58
CA THR A 15 9.09 0.20 -3.41
C THR A 15 9.98 -0.16 -4.60
N SER A 16 10.01 -1.45 -4.98
CA SER A 16 10.82 -1.92 -6.12
C SER A 16 10.37 -1.29 -7.44
N ALA A 17 9.06 -1.16 -7.66
CA ALA A 17 8.50 -0.51 -8.83
C ALA A 17 8.87 0.98 -8.88
N SER A 18 8.84 1.68 -7.75
CA SER A 18 9.23 3.10 -7.67
C SER A 18 10.73 3.31 -7.87
N ILE A 19 11.58 2.34 -7.50
CA ILE A 19 13.01 2.36 -7.81
C ILE A 19 13.25 2.10 -9.30
N ALA A 20 12.54 1.14 -9.88
CA ALA A 20 12.74 0.72 -11.27
C ALA A 20 12.23 1.76 -12.29
N VAL A 21 11.26 2.59 -11.91
CA VAL A 21 10.65 3.59 -12.79
C VAL A 21 11.22 4.98 -12.47
N PRO A 22 11.94 5.63 -13.40
CA PRO A 22 12.57 6.94 -13.19
C PRO A 22 11.56 8.08 -13.37
N ILE A 23 10.40 7.96 -12.73
CA ILE A 23 9.32 8.95 -12.80
C ILE A 23 8.95 9.33 -11.37
N PRO A 24 8.84 10.63 -11.05
CA PRO A 24 8.40 11.07 -9.73
C PRO A 24 6.95 10.65 -9.51
N LEU A 25 6.75 9.68 -8.61
CA LEU A 25 5.44 9.13 -8.27
C LEU A 25 4.88 9.82 -7.03
N PHE A 26 3.60 10.22 -7.10
CA PHE A 26 2.86 10.78 -5.98
C PHE A 26 2.38 9.66 -5.03
N PRO A 27 2.49 9.78 -3.70
CA PRO A 27 2.88 10.98 -2.97
C PRO A 27 4.36 11.07 -2.62
N GLY A 28 5.19 10.12 -3.04
CA GLY A 28 6.61 10.05 -2.68
C GLY A 28 7.39 11.33 -2.98
N ASN A 29 7.16 11.93 -4.15
CA ASN A 29 7.78 13.18 -4.58
C ASN A 29 7.32 14.43 -3.80
N VAL A 30 6.23 14.35 -3.03
CA VAL A 30 5.67 15.49 -2.29
C VAL A 30 6.54 15.85 -1.10
N ILE A 31 7.06 14.85 -0.38
CA ILE A 31 7.90 15.06 0.81
C ILE A 31 9.15 15.91 0.50
N PRO A 32 10.00 15.53 -0.47
CA PRO A 32 11.19 16.32 -0.79
C PRO A 32 10.83 17.68 -1.42
N THR A 33 9.75 17.76 -2.20
CA THR A 33 9.26 19.02 -2.78
C THR A 33 8.80 20.00 -1.69
N LEU A 34 8.02 19.53 -0.72
CA LEU A 34 7.45 20.34 0.36
C LEU A 34 8.54 20.83 1.34
N LEU A 35 9.50 19.97 1.65
CA LEU A 35 10.62 20.28 2.53
C LEU A 35 11.77 20.99 1.81
N ARG A 36 11.65 21.25 0.49
CA ARG A 36 12.69 21.85 -0.36
C ARG A 36 14.05 21.18 -0.20
N ILE A 37 14.06 19.86 -0.08
CA ILE A 37 15.29 19.10 0.10
C ILE A 37 16.11 19.22 -1.19
N PRO A 38 17.41 19.61 -1.12
CA PRO A 38 18.22 19.71 -2.31
C PRO A 38 18.30 18.36 -3.03
N PRO A 39 18.31 18.38 -4.38
CA PRO A 39 18.43 17.16 -5.16
C PRO A 39 19.72 16.43 -4.77
N SER A 40 19.56 15.19 -4.32
CA SER A 40 20.65 14.30 -3.91
C SER A 40 20.36 12.90 -4.41
N GLU A 41 21.39 12.06 -4.48
CA GLU A 41 21.28 10.66 -4.89
C GLU A 41 20.31 9.86 -3.99
N TYR A 42 20.02 10.35 -2.78
CA TYR A 42 19.11 9.72 -1.83
C TYR A 42 17.63 10.05 -2.05
N ILE A 43 17.31 11.13 -2.79
CA ILE A 43 15.92 11.54 -3.02
C ILE A 43 15.09 10.44 -3.66
N PRO A 44 15.52 9.76 -4.75
CA PRO A 44 14.73 8.71 -5.38
C PRO A 44 14.41 7.54 -4.42
N TYR A 45 15.34 7.20 -3.52
CA TYR A 45 15.12 6.14 -2.53
C TYR A 45 14.12 6.56 -1.45
N LEU A 46 14.17 7.83 -1.02
CA LEU A 46 13.21 8.39 -0.05
C LEU A 46 11.80 8.42 -0.66
N GLU A 47 11.69 8.85 -1.92
CA GLU A 47 10.42 8.85 -2.67
C GLU A 47 9.88 7.43 -2.83
N ALA A 48 10.74 6.47 -3.23
CA ALA A 48 10.37 5.08 -3.38
C ALA A 48 9.91 4.44 -2.07
N LEU A 49 10.60 4.73 -0.95
CA LEU A 49 10.20 4.26 0.37
C LEU A 49 8.84 4.84 0.77
N THR A 50 8.64 6.13 0.55
CA THR A 50 7.38 6.80 0.84
C THR A 50 6.23 6.19 0.03
N ASN A 51 6.44 5.99 -1.27
CA ASN A 51 5.47 5.32 -2.15
C ASN A 51 5.19 3.89 -1.68
N GLY A 52 6.23 3.12 -1.36
CA GLY A 52 6.10 1.77 -0.83
C GLY A 52 5.23 1.70 0.42
N VAL A 53 5.47 2.59 1.40
CA VAL A 53 4.67 2.67 2.63
C VAL A 53 3.24 3.09 2.30
N THR A 54 3.05 4.17 1.53
CA THR A 54 1.70 4.70 1.26
C THR A 54 0.84 3.70 0.48
N TYR A 55 1.34 3.20 -0.65
CA TYR A 55 0.58 2.25 -1.46
C TYR A 55 0.43 0.91 -0.75
N GLY A 56 1.46 0.43 -0.05
CA GLY A 56 1.37 -0.76 0.79
C GLY A 56 0.27 -0.65 1.84
N LEU A 57 0.17 0.48 2.55
CA LEU A 57 -0.88 0.72 3.54
C LEU A 57 -2.27 0.79 2.91
N ILE A 58 -2.42 1.50 1.79
CA ILE A 58 -3.71 1.61 1.09
C ILE A 58 -4.20 0.24 0.63
N SER A 59 -3.35 -0.53 -0.05
CA SER A 59 -3.67 -1.89 -0.50
C SER A 59 -4.00 -2.81 0.67
N TRP A 60 -3.26 -2.69 1.77
CA TRP A 60 -3.51 -3.46 2.98
C TRP A 60 -4.87 -3.14 3.61
N ILE A 61 -5.24 -1.86 3.73
CA ILE A 61 -6.54 -1.44 4.25
C ILE A 61 -7.67 -1.95 3.35
N ILE A 62 -7.54 -1.80 2.03
CA ILE A 62 -8.52 -2.30 1.07
C ILE A 62 -8.70 -3.81 1.25
N PHE A 63 -7.60 -4.56 1.36
CA PHE A 63 -7.66 -6.00 1.56
C PHE A 63 -8.39 -6.37 2.86
N LEU A 64 -8.11 -5.68 3.97
CA LEU A 64 -8.80 -5.91 5.24
C LEU A 64 -10.31 -5.66 5.13
N LEU A 65 -10.72 -4.59 4.44
CA LEU A 65 -12.12 -4.28 4.21
C LEU A 65 -12.80 -5.33 3.33
N LEU A 66 -12.12 -5.82 2.30
CA LEU A 66 -12.63 -6.87 1.41
C LEU A 66 -12.83 -8.18 2.16
N VAL A 67 -11.85 -8.63 2.94
CA VAL A 67 -11.96 -9.85 3.75
C VAL A 67 -13.14 -9.75 4.71
N LYS A 68 -13.24 -8.62 5.43
CA LYS A 68 -14.36 -8.39 6.36
C LYS A 68 -15.71 -8.42 5.65
N LYS A 69 -15.81 -7.82 4.47
CA LYS A 69 -17.05 -7.80 3.67
C LYS A 69 -17.44 -9.21 3.21
N ILE A 70 -16.48 -10.01 2.77
CA ILE A 70 -16.70 -11.39 2.30
C ILE A 70 -17.18 -12.29 3.45
N GLU A 71 -16.53 -12.20 4.62
CA GLU A 71 -16.93 -12.96 5.82
C GLU A 71 -18.37 -12.60 6.28
N GLN A 72 -18.74 -11.32 6.20
CA GLN A 72 -20.09 -10.86 6.52
C GLN A 72 -21.14 -11.39 5.55
N SER A 73 -20.86 -11.44 4.24
CA SER A 73 -21.79 -12.02 3.27
C SER A 73 -22.02 -13.52 3.49
N LEU A 74 -20.96 -14.29 3.75
CA LEU A 74 -21.04 -15.73 3.98
C LEU A 74 -21.84 -16.09 5.24
N SER A 75 -21.63 -15.33 6.33
CA SER A 75 -22.37 -15.55 7.58
C SER A 75 -23.86 -15.18 7.48
N THR A 76 -24.21 -14.22 6.63
CA THR A 76 -25.59 -13.83 6.37
C THR A 76 -26.31 -14.88 5.54
N GLU A 77 -25.67 -15.41 4.50
CA GLU A 77 -26.22 -16.47 3.64
C GLU A 77 -26.46 -17.77 4.42
N SER A 78 -25.52 -18.16 5.27
CA SER A 78 -25.68 -19.35 6.13
C SER A 78 -26.87 -19.24 7.10
N LYS A 79 -27.18 -18.05 7.63
CA LYS A 79 -28.35 -17.84 8.50
C LYS A 79 -29.68 -17.90 7.75
N THR A 80 -29.70 -17.50 6.48
CA THR A 80 -30.90 -17.56 5.65
C THR A 80 -31.25 -18.98 5.22
N ILE A 81 -30.25 -19.86 5.02
CA ILE A 81 -30.48 -21.26 4.60
C ILE A 81 -31.03 -22.13 5.74
N ILE A 82 -30.76 -21.79 7.00
CA ILE A 82 -31.16 -22.59 8.18
C ILE A 82 -32.57 -22.24 8.69
N ARG A 83 -33.21 -21.21 8.12
CA ARG A 83 -34.54 -20.73 8.53
C ARG A 83 -35.61 -21.09 7.50
#